data_AF-A0A4Z0LUY5-F1
#
_entry.id   AF-A0A4Z0LUY5-F1
#
_cell.length_a   1.000
_cell.length_b   1.000
_cell.length_c   1.000
_cell.angle_alpha   90.00
_cell.angle_beta   90.00
_cell.angle_gamma   90.00
#
_symmetry.space_group_name_H-M   'P 1'
#
loop_
_entity.id
_entity.type
_entity.pdbx_description
1 polymer ?
#
loop_
_entity_poly.entity_id
_entity_poly.type
_entity_poly.pdbx_seq_one_letter_code
_entity_poly.pdbx_strand_id
1 'polypeptide(L)'
;MNTCVEFTSDIFRPVLSEDAQVSPQVYGAELAWWLCQELAKIGIETTYPNIEDWGWFIEYVVEDNEYWRCCGNDPDGVDRRRIYLSPRAKGIFGRNKAPTEAASALLEGVASVLEENQSISGITWSADYA
;
A
#
# COMPACT_ATOMS: atom_id res chain seq x y z
N MET A 1 6.25 8.13 13.02
CA MET A 1 6.78 7.06 12.15
C MET A 1 6.42 7.42 10.73
N ASN A 2 7.28 7.14 9.73
CA ASN A 2 6.88 7.37 8.35
C ASN A 2 5.94 6.24 7.92
N THR A 3 4.76 6.60 7.43
CA THR A 3 3.69 5.65 7.08
C THR A 3 3.29 5.74 5.62
N CYS A 4 3.73 6.78 4.92
CA CYS A 4 3.53 6.97 3.50
C CYS A 4 4.88 6.89 2.79
N VAL A 5 4.89 6.23 1.63
CA VAL A 5 6.03 6.18 0.73
C VAL A 5 5.57 6.48 -0.69
N GLU A 6 6.33 7.33 -1.36
CA GLU A 6 6.18 7.62 -2.77
C GLU A 6 7.45 7.19 -3.50
N PHE A 7 7.30 6.69 -4.72
CA PHE A 7 8.42 6.24 -5.53
C PHE A 7 8.05 6.24 -7.01
N THR A 8 9.05 6.04 -7.85
CA THR A 8 8.91 5.95 -9.31
C THR A 8 9.15 4.53 -9.76
N SER A 9 8.23 3.99 -10.57
CA SER A 9 8.39 2.69 -11.22
C SER A 9 7.43 2.52 -12.40
N ASP A 10 7.90 1.86 -13.47
CA ASP A 10 7.14 1.60 -14.68
C ASP A 10 6.53 0.19 -14.74
N ILE A 11 6.81 -0.67 -13.76
CA ILE A 11 6.33 -2.06 -13.73
C ILE A 11 4.88 -2.19 -13.22
N PHE A 12 4.35 -1.14 -12.58
CA PHE A 12 2.99 -1.10 -12.03
C PHE A 12 2.03 -0.34 -12.94
N ARG A 13 2.06 -0.62 -14.23
CA ARG A 13 1.13 -0.02 -15.21
C ARG A 13 -0.14 -0.86 -15.30
N PRO A 14 -1.32 -0.23 -15.48
CA PRO A 14 -2.55 -0.98 -15.71
C PRO A 14 -2.41 -1.83 -16.98
N VAL A 15 -2.72 -3.12 -16.85
CA VAL A 15 -2.72 -4.05 -18.00
C VAL A 15 -4.10 -4.07 -18.70
N LEU A 16 -5.15 -3.75 -17.96
CA LEU A 16 -6.53 -3.72 -18.43
C LEU A 16 -6.98 -2.31 -18.83
N SER A 17 -8.05 -2.23 -19.63
CA SER A 17 -8.67 -0.95 -20.05
C SER A 17 -9.24 -0.15 -18.87
N GLU A 18 -9.46 1.16 -19.07
CA GLU A 18 -10.09 2.05 -18.07
C GLU A 18 -11.43 1.51 -17.55
N ASP A 19 -12.28 0.95 -18.42
CA ASP A 19 -13.58 0.39 -18.03
C ASP A 19 -13.47 -0.83 -17.10
N ALA A 20 -12.29 -1.42 -16.99
CA ALA A 20 -12.00 -2.55 -16.11
C ALA A 20 -11.31 -2.12 -14.81
N GLN A 21 -10.99 -0.83 -14.65
CA GLN A 21 -10.47 -0.28 -13.41
C GLN A 21 -11.61 -0.01 -12.43
N VAL A 22 -11.29 0.07 -11.14
CA VAL A 22 -12.29 0.37 -10.10
C VAL A 22 -12.93 1.75 -10.27
N SER A 23 -12.14 2.70 -10.75
CA SER A 23 -12.52 4.07 -11.00
C SER A 23 -11.50 4.66 -11.99
N PRO A 24 -11.88 5.65 -12.82
CA PRO A 24 -10.96 6.27 -13.75
C PRO A 24 -9.69 6.78 -13.05
N GLN A 25 -8.52 6.50 -13.62
CA GLN A 25 -7.22 6.92 -13.08
C GLN A 25 -6.81 6.32 -11.73
N VAL A 26 -7.45 5.23 -11.30
CA VAL A 26 -7.13 4.50 -10.05
C VAL A 26 -6.41 3.18 -10.37
N TYR A 27 -5.08 3.21 -10.40
CA TYR A 27 -4.21 2.12 -10.88
C TYR A 27 -3.39 1.47 -9.76
N GLY A 28 -4.06 1.00 -8.71
CA GLY A 28 -3.42 0.38 -7.54
C GLY A 28 -3.27 -1.15 -7.62
N ALA A 29 -3.93 -1.82 -8.56
CA ALA A 29 -4.12 -3.27 -8.56
C ALA A 29 -2.79 -4.04 -8.68
N GLU A 30 -2.00 -3.72 -9.71
CA GLU A 30 -0.71 -4.37 -9.97
C GLU A 30 0.27 -4.14 -8.83
N LEU A 31 0.23 -2.96 -8.21
CA LEU A 31 1.06 -2.62 -7.06
C LEU A 31 0.67 -3.41 -5.81
N ALA A 32 -0.63 -3.50 -5.51
CA ALA A 32 -1.13 -4.29 -4.38
C ALA A 32 -0.80 -5.79 -4.56
N TRP A 33 -0.98 -6.31 -5.77
CA TRP A 33 -0.68 -7.70 -6.11
C TRP A 33 0.81 -8.04 -6.00
N TRP A 34 1.68 -7.17 -6.49
CA TRP A 34 3.12 -7.35 -6.31
C TRP A 34 3.50 -7.27 -4.84
N LEU A 35 2.97 -6.29 -4.11
CA LEU A 35 3.34 -6.04 -2.73
C LEU A 35 3.00 -7.22 -1.80
N CYS A 36 1.80 -7.81 -1.90
CA CYS A 36 1.46 -8.97 -1.06
C CYS A 36 2.38 -10.16 -1.34
N GLN A 37 2.81 -10.36 -2.59
CA GLN A 37 3.72 -11.46 -2.93
C GLN A 37 5.14 -11.21 -2.38
N GLU A 38 5.69 -10.01 -2.53
CA GLU A 38 7.03 -9.71 -2.01
C GLU A 38 7.07 -9.78 -0.47
N LEU A 39 6.06 -9.25 0.20
CA LEU A 39 5.94 -9.36 1.66
C LEU A 39 5.84 -10.82 2.11
N ALA A 40 5.07 -11.65 1.41
CA ALA A 40 4.96 -13.07 1.72
C ALA A 40 6.31 -13.82 1.59
N LYS A 41 7.16 -13.44 0.63
CA LYS A 41 8.51 -14.04 0.47
C LYS A 41 9.42 -13.80 1.69
N ILE A 42 9.22 -12.70 2.40
CA ILE A 42 9.96 -12.36 3.63
C ILE A 42 9.19 -12.72 4.91
N GLY A 43 8.12 -13.50 4.79
CA GLY A 43 7.35 -14.02 5.93
C GLY A 43 6.33 -13.05 6.52
N ILE A 44 5.99 -11.96 5.81
CA ILE A 44 4.95 -11.01 6.21
C ILE A 44 3.68 -11.33 5.42
N GLU A 45 2.76 -12.05 6.06
CA GLU A 45 1.49 -12.41 5.45
C GLU A 45 0.50 -11.24 5.49
N THR A 46 -0.17 -11.02 4.36
CA THR A 46 -1.25 -10.03 4.18
C THR A 46 -2.37 -10.71 3.40
N THR A 47 -3.55 -10.09 3.32
CA THR A 47 -4.58 -10.56 2.39
C THR A 47 -4.13 -10.40 0.94
N TYR A 48 -4.80 -11.13 0.03
CA TYR A 48 -4.78 -10.76 -1.39
C TYR A 48 -5.35 -9.33 -1.58
N PRO A 49 -5.08 -8.68 -2.71
CA PRO A 49 -5.60 -7.34 -2.98
C PRO A 49 -7.11 -7.25 -2.80
N ASN A 50 -7.52 -6.29 -1.96
CA ASN A 50 -8.89 -5.84 -1.80
C ASN A 50 -9.09 -4.53 -2.53
N ILE A 51 -10.36 -4.22 -2.81
CA ILE A 51 -10.79 -3.11 -3.65
C ILE A 51 -11.90 -2.33 -2.95
N GLU A 52 -11.82 -1.01 -3.03
CA GLU A 52 -12.86 -0.04 -2.68
C GLU A 52 -12.99 0.97 -3.81
N ASP A 53 -14.08 1.74 -3.85
CA ASP A 53 -14.34 2.72 -4.92
C ASP A 53 -13.22 3.75 -5.15
N TRP A 54 -12.41 4.01 -4.12
CA TRP A 54 -11.25 4.90 -4.15
C TRP A 54 -9.92 4.21 -4.47
N GLY A 55 -9.82 2.87 -4.47
CA GLY A 55 -8.55 2.21 -4.72
C GLY A 55 -8.38 0.78 -4.22
N TRP A 56 -7.11 0.38 -4.13
CA TRP A 56 -6.69 -0.98 -3.82
C TRP A 56 -5.85 -0.99 -2.53
N PHE A 57 -5.95 -2.08 -1.78
CA PHE A 57 -5.18 -2.26 -0.56
C PHE A 57 -4.97 -3.73 -0.24
N ILE A 58 -4.00 -4.01 0.63
CA ILE A 58 -3.82 -5.31 1.28
C ILE A 58 -4.01 -5.12 2.78
N GLU A 59 -4.64 -6.08 3.44
CA GLU A 59 -4.88 -6.03 4.88
C GLU A 59 -3.76 -6.75 5.62
N TYR A 60 -3.30 -6.11 6.69
CA TYR A 60 -2.34 -6.68 7.62
C TYR A 60 -2.96 -6.70 9.00
N VAL A 61 -3.00 -7.89 9.60
CA VAL A 61 -3.55 -8.11 10.95
C VAL A 61 -2.44 -8.62 11.85
N VAL A 62 -2.22 -7.94 12.97
CA VAL A 62 -1.26 -8.34 13.99
C VAL A 62 -1.89 -8.18 15.37
N GLU A 63 -1.92 -9.27 16.13
CA GLU A 63 -2.73 -9.37 17.35
C GLU A 63 -4.20 -9.00 17.02
N ASP A 64 -4.78 -8.05 17.75
CA ASP A 64 -6.13 -7.55 17.47
C ASP A 64 -6.13 -6.35 16.50
N ASN A 65 -4.97 -5.91 15.99
CA ASN A 65 -4.83 -4.68 15.20
C ASN A 65 -4.94 -4.94 13.70
N GLU A 66 -5.77 -4.15 13.02
CA GLU A 66 -5.95 -4.22 11.56
C GLU A 66 -5.43 -2.94 10.89
N TYR A 67 -4.72 -3.12 9.79
CA TYR A 67 -4.19 -2.05 8.97
C TYR A 67 -4.49 -2.32 7.50
N TRP A 68 -4.85 -1.27 6.77
CA TRP A 68 -4.86 -1.32 5.31
C TRP A 68 -3.58 -0.70 4.78
N ARG A 69 -2.88 -1.43 3.93
CA ARG A 69 -1.77 -0.90 3.15
C ARG A 69 -2.29 -0.54 1.78
N CYS A 70 -2.66 0.73 1.64
CA CYS A 70 -3.31 1.26 0.45
C CYS A 70 -2.29 1.55 -0.65
N CYS A 71 -2.58 1.11 -1.87
CA CYS A 71 -1.73 1.21 -3.04
C CYS A 71 -2.39 2.07 -4.11
N GLY A 72 -1.65 3.03 -4.67
CA GLY A 72 -2.16 3.89 -5.73
C GLY A 72 -1.06 4.53 -6.57
N ASN A 73 -1.51 5.37 -7.49
CA ASN A 73 -0.68 6.17 -8.39
C ASN A 73 -0.88 7.66 -8.13
N ASP A 74 0.06 8.45 -8.61
CA ASP A 74 -0.18 9.87 -8.83
C ASP A 74 -1.08 10.01 -10.08
N PRO A 75 -2.19 10.78 -10.05
CA PRO A 75 -2.99 11.04 -11.24
C PRO A 75 -2.22 11.84 -12.30
N ASP A 76 -1.26 12.68 -11.90
CA ASP A 76 -0.47 13.53 -12.78
C ASP A 76 0.85 12.85 -13.24
N GLY A 77 1.20 11.71 -12.65
CA GLY A 77 2.47 11.00 -12.89
C GLY A 77 2.27 9.57 -13.41
N VAL A 78 2.72 9.30 -14.64
CA VAL A 78 2.54 7.98 -15.30
C VAL A 78 3.22 6.84 -14.53
N ASP A 79 4.34 7.11 -13.88
CA ASP A 79 5.20 6.15 -13.18
C ASP A 79 5.31 6.42 -11.67
N ARG A 80 4.66 7.48 -11.15
CA ARG A 80 4.65 7.74 -9.71
C ARG A 80 3.64 6.85 -9.00
N ARG A 81 4.11 6.21 -7.94
CA ARG A 81 3.34 5.30 -7.10
C ARG A 81 3.39 5.76 -5.66
N ARG A 82 2.34 5.42 -4.92
CA ARG A 82 2.19 5.75 -3.52
C ARG A 82 1.68 4.53 -2.76
N ILE A 83 2.24 4.31 -1.58
CA ILE A 83 1.72 3.35 -0.62
C ILE A 83 1.61 4.02 0.75
N TYR A 84 0.44 3.95 1.39
CA TYR A 84 0.23 4.53 2.72
C TYR A 84 -0.46 3.55 3.66
N LEU A 85 -0.23 3.74 4.97
CA LEU A 85 -0.84 2.93 6.02
C LEU A 85 -2.12 3.60 6.50
N SER A 86 -3.20 2.85 6.59
CA SER A 86 -4.46 3.28 7.18
C SER A 86 -4.80 2.37 8.37
N PRO A 87 -4.47 2.78 9.61
CA PRO A 87 -4.82 2.02 10.80
C PRO A 87 -6.33 2.00 11.01
N ARG A 88 -6.90 0.81 11.18
CA ARG A 88 -8.35 0.64 11.36
C ARG A 88 -8.74 0.79 12.82
N ALA A 89 -9.93 1.34 13.02
CA ALA A 89 -10.50 1.59 14.33
C ALA A 89 -11.31 0.38 14.80
N LYS A 90 -11.16 0.01 16.07
CA LYS A 90 -11.90 -1.11 16.68
C LYS A 90 -13.18 -0.69 17.40
N GLY A 91 -13.38 0.62 17.61
CA GLY A 91 -14.48 1.17 18.40
C GLY A 91 -15.63 1.75 17.56
N ILE A 92 -16.77 1.95 18.23
CA ILE A 92 -17.91 2.68 17.68
C ILE A 92 -17.46 4.11 17.33
N PHE A 93 -17.83 4.59 16.13
CA PHE A 93 -17.46 5.91 15.60
C PHE A 93 -15.95 6.12 15.34
N GLY A 94 -15.20 5.08 14.98
CA GLY A 94 -13.83 5.25 14.50
C GLY A 94 -12.79 5.59 15.59
N ARG A 95 -13.15 5.41 16.86
CA ARG A 95 -12.23 5.55 18.02
C ARG A 95 -11.33 4.32 18.16
N ASN A 96 -10.21 4.50 18.86
CA ASN A 96 -9.22 3.45 19.13
C ASN A 96 -8.66 2.86 17.83
N LYS A 97 -8.07 3.74 17.00
CA LYS A 97 -7.27 3.30 15.84
C LYS A 97 -6.10 2.43 16.33
N ALA A 98 -5.78 1.41 15.56
CA ALA A 98 -4.61 0.60 15.79
C ALA A 98 -3.34 1.50 15.90
N PRO A 99 -2.47 1.28 16.90
CA PRO A 99 -1.26 2.07 17.05
C PRO A 99 -0.30 1.77 15.90
N THR A 100 0.30 2.80 15.31
CA THR A 100 1.19 2.65 14.16
C THR A 100 2.43 1.81 14.48
N GLU A 101 2.92 1.87 15.72
CA GLU A 101 4.10 1.15 16.20
C GLU A 101 3.93 -0.37 16.11
N ALA A 102 2.71 -0.89 16.25
CA ALA A 102 2.45 -2.33 16.10
C ALA A 102 2.56 -2.81 14.64
N ALA A 103 2.55 -1.90 13.65
CA ALA A 103 2.79 -2.20 12.25
C ALA A 103 4.26 -2.06 11.82
N SER A 104 5.21 -1.98 12.76
CA SER A 104 6.64 -1.79 12.43
C SER A 104 7.18 -2.86 11.48
N ALA A 105 6.87 -4.15 11.72
CA ALA A 105 7.30 -5.24 10.84
C ALA A 105 6.79 -5.07 9.40
N LEU A 106 5.53 -4.67 9.23
CA LEU A 106 4.97 -4.37 7.91
C LEU A 106 5.70 -3.21 7.24
N LEU A 107 5.93 -2.10 7.95
CA LEU A 107 6.56 -0.91 7.39
C LEU A 107 8.02 -1.14 7.01
N GLU A 108 8.76 -1.87 7.84
CA GLU A 108 10.13 -2.30 7.55
C GLU A 108 10.17 -3.27 6.36
N GLY A 109 9.23 -4.21 6.30
CA GLY A 109 9.09 -5.11 5.15
C GLY A 109 8.80 -4.37 3.85
N VAL A 110 7.89 -3.39 3.88
CA VAL A 110 7.62 -2.53 2.71
C VAL A 110 8.88 -1.76 2.31
N ALA A 111 9.66 -1.23 3.25
CA ALA A 111 10.91 -0.56 2.92
C ALA A 111 11.92 -1.49 2.24
N SER A 112 12.16 -2.68 2.82
CA SER A 112 13.08 -3.67 2.25
C SER A 112 12.68 -4.09 0.83
N VAL A 113 11.42 -4.45 0.58
CA VAL A 113 11.00 -4.91 -0.77
C VAL A 113 11.04 -3.79 -1.82
N LEU A 114 10.87 -2.53 -1.42
CA LEU A 114 11.01 -1.38 -2.32
C LEU A 114 12.49 -1.11 -2.62
N GLU A 115 13.36 -1.13 -1.61
CA GLU A 115 14.79 -0.83 -1.72
C GLU A 115 15.57 -1.91 -2.48
N GLU A 116 15.15 -3.17 -2.40
CA GLU A 116 15.80 -4.30 -3.07
C GLU A 116 15.42 -4.41 -4.56
N ASN A 117 14.34 -3.75 -4.98
CA ASN A 117 13.84 -3.85 -6.35
C ASN A 117 14.49 -2.80 -7.27
N GLN A 118 15.31 -3.26 -8.22
CA GLN A 118 16.05 -2.41 -9.16
C GLN A 118 15.16 -1.58 -10.11
N SER A 119 13.89 -1.95 -10.27
CA SER A 119 12.91 -1.21 -11.07
C SER A 119 12.19 -0.12 -10.26
N ILE A 120 12.56 0.09 -9.00
CA ILE A 120 11.99 1.09 -8.10
C ILE A 120 13.08 2.12 -7.77
N SER A 121 12.73 3.41 -7.86
CA SER A 121 13.65 4.52 -7.58
C SER A 121 12.91 5.71 -6.98
N GLY A 122 13.65 6.73 -6.54
CA GLY A 122 13.03 7.98 -6.04
C GLY A 122 12.22 7.79 -4.75
N ILE A 123 12.54 6.77 -3.95
CA ILE A 123 11.81 6.42 -2.73
C ILE A 123 11.88 7.57 -1.73
N THR A 124 10.72 8.10 -1.36
CA THR A 124 10.58 9.20 -0.41
C THR A 124 9.54 8.84 0.64
N TRP A 125 9.93 8.88 1.91
CA TRP A 125 9.08 8.53 3.05
C TRP A 125 8.57 9.76 3.79
N SER A 126 7.32 9.74 4.25
CA SER A 126 6.69 10.82 5.02
C SER A 126 5.77 10.31 6.14
N ALA A 127 5.50 11.20 7.11
CA ALA A 127 4.76 10.87 8.33
C ALA A 127 3.25 10.73 8.12
N ASP A 128 2.66 11.56 7.27
CA ASP A 128 1.20 11.67 7.11
C ASP A 128 0.74 11.52 5.66
N TYR A 129 -0.49 11.02 5.54
CA TYR A 129 -1.37 11.18 4.39
C TYR A 129 -2.12 12.51 4.58
N ALA A 130 -1.87 13.48 3.69
CA ALA A 130 -2.58 14.75 3.63
C ALA A 130 -3.91 14.60 2.90
#